data_AF-J9VWW2-F1
#
_entry.id   AF-J9VWW2-F1
#
_cell.length_a   1.000
_cell.length_b   1.000
_cell.length_c   1.000
_cell.angle_alpha   90.00
_cell.angle_beta   90.00
_cell.angle_gamma   90.00
#
_symmetry.space_group_name_H-M   'P 1'
#
loop_
_entity.id
_entity.type
_entity.pdbx_description
1 polymer ?
#
loop_
_entity_poly.entity_id
_entity_poly.type
_entity_poly.pdbx_seq_one_letter_code
_entity_poly.pdbx_strand_id
1 'polypeptide(L)'
;MSLLSFSNIAGPSRLPLQVTVTACHRSVAARFYATEAQEPQEPLAAEQSEQSEQPAPVDELSALTLDPSTPATKSGLEKRGGKVFYRDWLRYEGEQFRVPQKGQKAKWLGGNVPYPSNPSFRPPPPLSNHIQDQVFADLQRGQSVAELSVKYNISKARVEAIRKLKEIETEYKRRSLPLQTAFLEGMEPLLGVGTPINPRTKQHDPALARELDLAHEAHPSTAAERLEEQRFDAGIGEEGAFGQRTRESTKPSIERTVWEFMDEESALLEKETQGQKTREKRQRRKEREARA
;
A
#
# COMPACT_ATOMS: atom_id res chain seq x y z
N MET A 1 46.11 -1.82 -54.40
CA MET A 1 46.26 -2.84 -53.33
C MET A 1 44.92 -3.00 -52.63
N SER A 2 44.70 -4.10 -51.90
CA SER A 2 43.44 -4.35 -51.19
C SER A 2 43.34 -3.51 -49.90
N LEU A 3 42.13 -3.22 -49.42
CA LEU A 3 41.57 -3.83 -48.20
C LEU A 3 40.14 -3.32 -47.90
N LEU A 4 39.23 -4.30 -47.78
CA LEU A 4 38.15 -4.46 -46.78
C LEU A 4 37.51 -3.18 -46.17
N SER A 5 36.21 -2.93 -46.42
CA SER A 5 35.05 -3.59 -45.80
C SER A 5 34.66 -3.03 -44.42
N PHE A 6 33.54 -2.30 -44.37
CA PHE A 6 32.81 -2.02 -43.14
C PHE A 6 31.53 -2.86 -43.11
N SER A 7 31.36 -3.62 -42.03
CA SER A 7 30.28 -4.59 -41.87
C SER A 7 28.96 -3.94 -41.46
N ASN A 8 27.86 -4.45 -42.03
CA ASN A 8 26.52 -4.19 -41.51
C ASN A 8 26.37 -4.83 -40.12
N ILE A 9 26.23 -4.02 -39.08
CA ILE A 9 25.80 -4.50 -37.75
C ILE A 9 24.32 -4.18 -37.60
N ALA A 10 23.50 -5.23 -37.61
CA ALA A 10 22.06 -5.12 -37.43
C ALA A 10 21.72 -4.91 -35.94
N GLY A 11 21.13 -3.75 -35.61
CA GLY A 11 20.46 -3.56 -34.32
C GLY A 11 19.11 -4.32 -34.30
N PRO A 12 18.77 -5.02 -33.22
CA PRO A 12 17.55 -5.83 -33.16
C PRO A 12 16.26 -4.98 -33.14
N SER A 13 15.20 -5.54 -33.73
CA SER A 13 13.78 -5.15 -33.56
C SER A 13 13.43 -3.66 -33.68
N ARG A 14 13.25 -3.17 -34.91
CA ARG A 14 12.29 -2.09 -35.17
C ARG A 14 10.86 -2.65 -35.11
N LEU A 15 10.11 -2.33 -34.06
CA LEU A 15 8.66 -2.56 -34.04
C LEU A 15 7.94 -1.31 -34.59
N PRO A 16 7.19 -1.40 -35.70
CA PRO A 16 6.40 -0.30 -36.21
C PRO A 16 5.11 -0.14 -35.36
N LEU A 17 5.08 0.86 -34.49
CA LEU A 17 3.87 1.24 -33.75
C LEU A 17 2.85 1.88 -34.70
N GLN A 18 2.00 1.07 -35.34
CA GLN A 18 0.78 1.57 -35.97
C GLN A 18 -0.25 1.93 -34.90
N VAL A 19 -0.64 3.21 -34.84
CA VAL A 19 -1.69 3.69 -33.95
C VAL A 19 -3.05 3.43 -34.60
N THR A 20 -3.67 2.30 -34.27
CA THR A 20 -5.07 2.01 -34.65
C THR A 20 -6.02 2.64 -33.66
N VAL A 21 -6.77 3.66 -34.10
CA VAL A 21 -7.79 4.33 -33.27
C VAL A 21 -9.08 3.50 -33.28
N THR A 22 -9.16 2.52 -32.39
CA THR A 22 -10.40 1.73 -32.17
C THR A 22 -11.38 2.52 -31.31
N ALA A 23 -12.55 2.85 -31.87
CA ALA A 23 -13.63 3.52 -31.14
C ALA A 23 -14.31 2.55 -30.18
N CYS A 24 -14.10 2.73 -28.87
CA CYS A 24 -14.67 1.87 -27.83
C CYS A 24 -16.19 2.10 -27.65
N HIS A 25 -17.02 1.32 -28.35
CA HIS A 25 -18.44 1.22 -28.02
C HIS A 25 -18.63 0.58 -26.63
N ARG A 26 -19.46 1.22 -25.80
CA ARG A 26 -19.61 0.93 -24.37
C ARG A 26 -20.60 -0.19 -24.11
N SER A 27 -20.14 -1.45 -24.13
CA SER A 27 -20.93 -2.59 -23.67
C SER A 27 -21.10 -2.56 -22.13
N VAL A 28 -22.33 -2.72 -21.65
CA VAL A 28 -22.66 -2.74 -20.21
C VAL A 28 -22.75 -4.19 -19.75
N ALA A 29 -21.64 -4.72 -19.24
CA ALA A 29 -21.61 -6.04 -18.60
C ALA A 29 -22.22 -5.96 -17.19
N ALA A 30 -23.52 -6.28 -17.08
CA ALA A 30 -24.19 -6.42 -15.78
C ALA A 30 -23.66 -7.67 -15.06
N ARG A 31 -22.95 -7.47 -13.93
CA ARG A 31 -22.55 -8.57 -13.05
C ARG A 31 -23.72 -8.96 -12.14
N PHE A 32 -24.36 -10.07 -12.46
CA PHE A 32 -25.25 -10.74 -11.52
C PHE A 32 -24.41 -11.44 -10.44
N TYR A 33 -24.72 -11.21 -9.18
CA TYR A 33 -24.22 -12.02 -8.08
C TYR A 33 -25.17 -13.21 -7.91
N ALA A 34 -24.64 -14.43 -8.01
CA ALA A 34 -25.38 -15.63 -7.66
C ALA A 34 -25.50 -15.73 -6.12
N THR A 35 -26.66 -16.17 -5.64
CA THR A 35 -26.97 -16.29 -4.20
C THR A 35 -27.35 -17.74 -3.89
N GLU A 36 -26.34 -18.57 -3.67
CA GLU A 36 -26.44 -19.94 -3.15
C GLU A 36 -25.10 -20.25 -2.43
N ALA A 37 -25.03 -21.06 -1.38
CA ALA A 37 -26.09 -21.84 -0.72
C ALA A 37 -26.17 -21.56 0.79
N GLN A 38 -27.29 -21.94 1.39
CA GLN A 38 -27.56 -21.85 2.82
C GLN A 38 -27.73 -23.26 3.38
N GLU A 39 -26.84 -23.71 4.27
CA GLU A 39 -26.98 -25.01 4.94
C GLU A 39 -28.12 -24.98 5.96
N PRO A 40 -29.06 -25.94 5.96
CA PRO A 40 -30.04 -26.10 7.02
C PRO A 40 -29.46 -26.87 8.21
N GLN A 41 -29.75 -26.42 9.44
CA GLN A 41 -29.63 -27.26 10.64
C GLN A 41 -31.04 -27.62 11.13
N GLU A 42 -31.28 -28.90 11.43
CA GLU A 42 -32.55 -29.37 12.00
C GLU A 42 -32.60 -29.15 13.53
N PRO A 43 -33.80 -28.94 14.10
CA PRO A 43 -33.99 -28.71 15.54
C PRO A 43 -34.10 -30.01 16.34
N LEU A 44 -33.65 -29.97 17.60
CA LEU A 44 -33.97 -30.96 18.64
C LEU A 44 -34.80 -30.30 19.75
N ALA A 45 -35.65 -31.10 20.41
CA ALA A 45 -36.76 -30.63 21.24
C ALA A 45 -36.37 -30.29 22.69
N ALA A 46 -37.31 -29.67 23.41
CA ALA A 46 -37.15 -29.11 24.75
C ALA A 46 -37.44 -30.11 25.89
N GLU A 47 -37.04 -29.74 27.11
CA GLU A 47 -37.79 -29.94 28.36
C GLU A 47 -37.69 -28.68 29.25
N GLN A 48 -38.41 -28.62 30.38
CA GLN A 48 -38.82 -27.37 31.06
C GLN A 48 -38.47 -27.30 32.56
N SER A 49 -38.34 -26.09 33.13
CA SER A 49 -38.59 -25.69 34.55
C SER A 49 -38.11 -24.24 34.82
N GLU A 50 -38.22 -23.74 36.05
CA GLU A 50 -39.30 -22.83 36.50
C GLU A 50 -38.91 -22.01 37.76
N GLN A 51 -39.03 -20.67 37.70
CA GLN A 51 -39.15 -19.70 38.84
C GLN A 51 -37.93 -19.59 39.80
N SER A 52 -37.63 -18.52 40.57
CA SER A 52 -38.12 -17.13 40.76
C SER A 52 -36.89 -16.16 40.75
N GLU A 53 -36.79 -14.91 41.26
CA GLU A 53 -37.68 -13.92 41.91
C GLU A 53 -37.12 -12.46 41.73
N GLN A 54 -37.25 -11.56 42.71
CA GLN A 54 -36.74 -10.17 42.74
C GLN A 54 -36.30 -9.79 44.21
N PRO A 55 -35.53 -8.70 44.50
CA PRO A 55 -35.62 -7.34 43.91
C PRO A 55 -34.29 -6.56 43.67
N ALA A 56 -34.42 -5.26 43.40
CA ALA A 56 -33.41 -4.22 43.04
C ALA A 56 -32.66 -3.62 44.27
N PRO A 57 -31.80 -2.54 44.20
CA PRO A 57 -31.43 -1.66 43.07
C PRO A 57 -29.93 -1.25 42.95
N VAL A 58 -29.56 -0.45 41.93
CA VAL A 58 -28.89 0.90 41.99
C VAL A 58 -28.79 1.53 40.58
N ASP A 59 -28.24 2.76 40.49
CA ASP A 59 -28.30 3.73 39.38
C ASP A 59 -27.03 3.73 38.46
N GLU A 60 -26.90 4.78 37.63
CA GLU A 60 -25.77 5.19 36.76
C GLU A 60 -25.61 4.49 35.39
N LEU A 61 -26.16 5.13 34.34
CA LEU A 61 -25.49 5.25 33.02
C LEU A 61 -26.09 6.33 32.08
N SER A 62 -27.18 7.00 32.46
CA SER A 62 -27.90 7.99 31.63
C SER A 62 -27.27 9.39 31.62
N ALA A 63 -25.96 9.52 31.36
CA ALA A 63 -25.25 10.81 31.43
C ALA A 63 -24.07 10.98 30.44
N LEU A 64 -24.28 10.73 29.14
CA LEU A 64 -23.35 11.17 28.08
C LEU A 64 -24.08 11.98 27.00
N THR A 65 -24.32 13.26 27.32
CA THR A 65 -24.79 14.26 26.35
C THR A 65 -23.66 14.57 25.35
N LEU A 66 -23.79 14.09 24.11
CA LEU A 66 -22.89 14.48 23.02
C LEU A 66 -23.16 15.94 22.61
N ASP A 67 -22.09 16.74 22.62
CA ASP A 67 -22.12 18.19 22.38
C ASP A 67 -22.48 18.51 20.91
N PRO A 68 -23.59 19.23 20.62
CA PRO A 68 -24.12 19.41 19.28
C PRO A 68 -23.39 20.50 18.45
N SER A 69 -22.05 20.57 18.55
CA SER A 69 -21.21 21.54 17.85
C SER A 69 -20.41 20.92 16.68
N THR A 70 -21.11 20.17 15.82
CA THR A 70 -20.62 19.83 14.48
C THR A 70 -21.60 20.40 13.45
N PRO A 71 -21.18 21.24 12.49
CA PRO A 71 -22.10 21.80 11.51
C PRO A 71 -22.66 20.67 10.64
N ALA A 72 -23.93 20.34 10.84
CA ALA A 72 -24.62 19.31 10.07
C ALA A 72 -24.78 19.78 8.61
N THR A 73 -23.78 19.46 7.77
CA THR A 73 -23.83 19.63 6.32
C THR A 73 -25.10 18.95 5.83
N LYS A 74 -26.02 19.75 5.28
CA LYS A 74 -27.36 19.28 4.89
C LYS A 74 -27.25 18.34 3.69
N SER A 75 -27.08 17.04 3.95
CA SER A 75 -27.14 15.99 2.95
C SER A 75 -28.56 15.90 2.42
N GLY A 76 -28.83 16.66 1.35
CA GLY A 76 -30.14 16.85 0.71
C GLY A 76 -30.68 15.62 -0.04
N LEU A 77 -30.37 14.43 0.47
CA LEU A 77 -30.56 13.13 -0.13
C LEU A 77 -31.71 12.41 0.59
N GLU A 78 -32.94 12.89 0.37
CA GLU A 78 -34.15 12.27 0.91
C GLU A 78 -34.19 10.78 0.54
N LYS A 79 -34.20 9.90 1.56
CA LYS A 79 -34.11 8.45 1.40
C LYS A 79 -35.40 7.83 0.85
N ARG A 80 -35.78 8.12 -0.39
CA ARG A 80 -36.91 7.51 -1.09
C ARG A 80 -36.73 5.98 -1.16
N GLY A 81 -37.41 5.25 -0.28
CA GLY A 81 -37.33 3.79 -0.19
C GLY A 81 -35.98 3.25 0.30
N GLY A 82 -35.20 4.03 1.05
CA GLY A 82 -33.93 3.58 1.65
C GLY A 82 -32.76 3.34 0.70
N LYS A 83 -32.98 3.31 -0.63
CA LYS A 83 -31.94 3.09 -1.64
C LYS A 83 -31.43 4.42 -2.20
N VAL A 84 -30.20 4.77 -1.89
CA VAL A 84 -29.48 5.87 -2.54
C VAL A 84 -29.14 5.44 -3.97
N PHE A 85 -29.70 6.11 -4.97
CA PHE A 85 -29.32 5.89 -6.36
C PHE A 85 -27.97 6.56 -6.65
N TYR A 86 -27.08 5.85 -7.36
CA TYR A 86 -25.74 6.33 -7.73
C TYR A 86 -25.76 7.70 -8.43
N ARG A 87 -26.78 7.98 -9.26
CA ARG A 87 -26.94 9.25 -9.96
C ARG A 87 -27.22 10.44 -9.02
N ASP A 88 -27.87 10.18 -7.88
CA ASP A 88 -28.17 11.22 -6.90
C ASP A 88 -27.04 11.36 -5.89
N TRP A 89 -26.40 10.25 -5.49
CA TRP A 89 -25.12 10.30 -4.76
C TRP A 89 -24.10 11.17 -5.49
N LEU A 90 -23.91 10.98 -6.80
CA LEU A 90 -23.00 11.79 -7.62
C LEU A 90 -23.30 13.30 -7.61
N ARG A 91 -24.58 13.69 -7.44
CA ARG A 91 -25.01 15.11 -7.48
C ARG A 91 -24.81 15.85 -6.16
N TYR A 92 -24.83 15.12 -5.04
CA TYR A 92 -24.72 15.70 -3.70
C TYR A 92 -23.35 15.35 -3.09
N GLU A 93 -23.19 14.12 -2.60
CA GLU A 93 -21.98 13.66 -1.92
C GLU A 93 -20.78 13.51 -2.87
N GLY A 94 -21.02 13.11 -4.12
CA GLY A 94 -19.98 12.82 -5.11
C GLY A 94 -19.36 14.05 -5.79
N GLU A 95 -20.09 15.17 -5.88
CA GLU A 95 -19.63 16.36 -6.61
C GLU A 95 -18.35 16.96 -5.99
N GLN A 96 -18.17 16.83 -4.67
CA GLN A 96 -16.95 17.28 -3.97
C GLN A 96 -15.66 16.52 -4.35
N PHE A 97 -15.80 15.35 -4.99
CA PHE A 97 -14.69 14.51 -5.48
C PHE A 97 -14.49 14.64 -7.00
N ARG A 98 -15.37 15.34 -7.71
CA ARG A 98 -15.40 15.41 -9.18
C ARG A 98 -14.28 16.26 -9.78
N VAL A 99 -13.93 17.35 -9.11
CA VAL A 99 -12.82 18.23 -9.49
C VAL A 99 -12.03 18.53 -8.21
N PRO A 100 -10.72 18.21 -8.15
CA PRO A 100 -9.93 18.52 -6.98
C PRO A 100 -9.69 20.03 -6.84
N GLN A 101 -9.68 20.51 -5.59
CA GLN A 101 -9.37 21.90 -5.29
C GLN A 101 -7.85 22.12 -5.48
N LYS A 102 -7.46 23.02 -6.38
CA LYS A 102 -6.04 23.25 -6.72
C LYS A 102 -5.25 23.67 -5.47
N GLY A 103 -4.10 23.02 -5.23
CA GLY A 103 -3.26 23.29 -4.08
C GLY A 103 -3.74 22.67 -2.77
N GLN A 104 -4.72 21.77 -2.80
CA GLN A 104 -5.24 21.07 -1.62
C GLN A 104 -5.04 19.55 -1.73
N LYS A 105 -4.92 18.88 -0.57
CA LYS A 105 -4.90 17.42 -0.48
C LYS A 105 -6.21 16.82 -1.01
N ALA A 106 -6.10 15.69 -1.71
CA ALA A 106 -7.25 14.95 -2.19
C ALA A 106 -8.16 14.56 -1.02
N LYS A 107 -9.45 14.90 -1.12
CA LYS A 107 -10.47 14.42 -0.18
C LYS A 107 -10.64 12.93 -0.37
N TRP A 108 -10.62 12.17 0.73
CA TRP A 108 -10.81 10.73 0.72
C TRP A 108 -12.24 10.35 1.13
N LEU A 109 -12.73 9.19 0.66
CA LEU A 109 -14.09 8.71 0.96
C LEU A 109 -14.26 8.37 2.46
N GLY A 110 -13.19 8.00 3.15
CA GLY A 110 -13.16 7.83 4.61
C GLY A 110 -12.72 9.08 5.37
N GLY A 111 -12.74 10.26 4.75
CA GLY A 111 -12.27 11.53 5.32
C GLY A 111 -10.76 11.52 5.58
N ASN A 112 -10.36 11.00 6.74
CA ASN A 112 -8.97 10.88 7.18
C ASN A 112 -8.28 9.57 6.70
N VAL A 113 -9.01 8.67 6.02
CA VAL A 113 -8.45 7.45 5.40
C VAL A 113 -8.96 7.27 3.96
N PRO A 114 -8.16 6.73 3.02
CA PRO A 114 -8.58 6.48 1.64
C PRO A 114 -9.83 5.59 1.52
N TYR A 115 -9.90 4.54 2.32
CA TYR A 115 -10.92 3.50 2.27
C TYR A 115 -11.68 3.41 3.60
N PRO A 116 -13.00 3.71 3.65
CA PRO A 116 -13.80 3.59 4.88
C PRO A 116 -13.75 2.18 5.49
N SER A 117 -13.66 1.15 4.65
CA SER A 117 -13.58 -0.27 5.06
C SER A 117 -12.18 -0.71 5.51
N ASN A 118 -11.15 0.12 5.34
CA ASN A 118 -9.79 -0.20 5.81
C ASN A 118 -9.12 1.04 6.46
N PRO A 119 -9.42 1.34 7.74
CA PRO A 119 -8.87 2.49 8.44
C PRO A 119 -7.39 2.38 8.86
N SER A 120 -6.76 1.20 8.69
CA SER A 120 -5.31 1.01 8.94
C SER A 120 -4.46 1.33 7.73
N PHE A 121 -5.01 1.25 6.50
CA PHE A 121 -4.32 1.75 5.31
C PHE A 121 -4.26 3.28 5.32
N ARG A 122 -3.13 3.81 5.79
CA ARG A 122 -2.80 5.25 5.81
C ARG A 122 -1.50 5.46 5.04
N PRO A 123 -1.56 5.84 3.75
CA PRO A 123 -0.35 6.09 2.99
C PRO A 123 0.31 7.40 3.49
N PRO A 124 1.63 7.40 3.77
CA PRO A 124 2.36 8.64 4.00
C PRO A 124 2.34 9.53 2.75
N PRO A 125 2.49 10.85 2.89
CA PRO A 125 2.75 11.71 1.74
C PRO A 125 4.11 11.33 1.10
N PRO A 126 4.23 11.32 -0.24
CA PRO A 126 5.50 11.07 -0.89
C PRO A 126 6.43 12.30 -0.77
N LEU A 127 7.73 12.09 -1.00
CA LEU A 127 8.73 13.16 -1.01
C LEU A 127 8.49 14.13 -2.17
N SER A 128 8.56 15.44 -1.90
CA SER A 128 8.52 16.46 -2.96
C SER A 128 9.67 16.29 -3.94
N ASN A 129 9.43 16.58 -5.21
CA ASN A 129 10.42 16.60 -6.26
C ASN A 129 11.59 17.53 -5.91
N HIS A 130 11.32 18.65 -5.21
CA HIS A 130 12.36 19.53 -4.68
C HIS A 130 13.32 18.80 -3.72
N ILE A 131 12.80 17.98 -2.78
CA ILE A 131 13.66 17.17 -1.89
C ILE A 131 14.40 16.10 -2.70
N GLN A 132 13.74 15.45 -3.66
CA GLN A 132 14.39 14.46 -4.53
C GLN A 132 15.53 15.06 -5.38
N ASP A 133 15.36 16.28 -5.88
CA ASP A 133 16.39 17.03 -6.62
C ASP A 133 17.56 17.43 -5.70
N GLN A 134 17.31 17.79 -4.43
CA GLN A 134 18.37 18.03 -3.44
C GLN A 134 19.15 16.76 -3.11
N VAL A 135 18.46 15.66 -2.78
CA VAL A 135 19.08 14.34 -2.51
C VAL A 135 19.94 13.90 -3.70
N PHE A 136 19.46 14.09 -4.93
CA PHE A 136 20.23 13.79 -6.12
C PHE A 136 21.44 14.72 -6.30
N ALA A 137 21.29 16.02 -6.05
CA ALA A 137 22.40 16.97 -6.11
C ALA A 137 23.51 16.63 -5.08
N ASP A 138 23.15 16.16 -3.88
CA ASP A 138 24.13 15.75 -2.86
C ASP A 138 24.79 14.40 -3.18
N LEU A 139 24.07 13.45 -3.79
CA LEU A 139 24.68 12.24 -4.37
C LEU A 139 25.72 12.61 -5.45
N GLN A 140 25.42 13.58 -6.32
CA GLN A 140 26.36 14.06 -7.34
C GLN A 140 27.55 14.85 -6.74
N ARG A 141 27.43 15.37 -5.51
CA ARG A 141 28.55 15.93 -4.73
C ARG A 141 29.42 14.86 -4.06
N GLY A 142 29.03 13.59 -4.11
CA GLY A 142 29.77 12.46 -3.53
C GLY A 142 29.40 12.13 -2.08
N GLN A 143 28.31 12.66 -1.53
CA GLN A 143 27.81 12.23 -0.21
C GLN A 143 27.37 10.75 -0.26
N SER A 144 27.65 9.98 0.79
CA SER A 144 27.25 8.57 0.84
C SER A 144 25.75 8.38 1.07
N VAL A 145 25.21 7.24 0.61
CA VAL A 145 23.80 6.86 0.81
C VAL A 145 23.43 6.82 2.31
N ALA A 146 24.38 6.44 3.18
CA ALA A 146 24.18 6.42 4.63
C ALA A 146 24.10 7.83 5.24
N GLU A 147 24.96 8.76 4.84
CA GLU A 147 24.85 10.18 5.25
C GLU A 147 23.50 10.77 4.85
N LEU A 148 23.05 10.48 3.62
CA LEU A 148 21.81 11.04 3.09
C LEU A 148 20.56 10.40 3.70
N SER A 149 20.60 9.12 4.08
CA SER A 149 19.55 8.47 4.89
C SER A 149 19.34 9.24 6.20
N VAL A 150 20.43 9.47 6.95
CA VAL A 150 20.39 10.19 8.23
C VAL A 150 20.02 11.67 8.06
N LYS A 151 20.55 12.35 7.03
CA LYS A 151 20.32 13.78 6.77
C LYS A 151 18.88 14.11 6.38
N TYR A 152 18.23 13.23 5.63
CA TYR A 152 16.88 13.44 5.09
C TYR A 152 15.81 12.55 5.75
N ASN A 153 16.17 11.73 6.73
CA ASN A 153 15.28 10.83 7.49
C ASN A 153 14.48 9.86 6.57
N ILE A 154 15.17 9.26 5.59
CA ILE A 154 14.59 8.40 4.54
C ILE A 154 15.46 7.16 4.29
N SER A 155 14.86 5.99 4.06
CA SER A 155 15.63 4.75 3.96
C SER A 155 16.66 4.75 2.81
N LYS A 156 17.78 4.04 3.03
CA LYS A 156 18.85 3.84 2.04
C LYS A 156 18.32 3.34 0.68
N ALA A 157 17.36 2.41 0.71
CA ALA A 157 16.67 1.91 -0.49
C ALA A 157 15.89 3.01 -1.23
N ARG A 158 15.26 3.96 -0.51
CA ARG A 158 14.57 5.12 -1.09
C ARG A 158 15.57 6.12 -1.71
N VAL A 159 16.71 6.38 -1.05
CA VAL A 159 17.80 7.20 -1.60
C VAL A 159 18.34 6.60 -2.91
N GLU A 160 18.55 5.29 -2.97
CA GLU A 160 18.92 4.60 -4.21
C GLU A 160 17.85 4.66 -5.29
N ALA A 161 16.56 4.55 -4.94
CA ALA A 161 15.46 4.67 -5.90
C ALA A 161 15.42 6.09 -6.51
N ILE A 162 15.56 7.13 -5.68
CA ILE A 162 15.67 8.53 -6.14
C ILE A 162 16.84 8.67 -7.12
N ARG A 163 18.01 8.13 -6.79
CA ARG A 163 19.19 8.15 -7.67
C ARG A 163 18.87 7.57 -9.05
N LYS A 164 18.37 6.32 -9.09
CA LYS A 164 18.08 5.58 -10.32
C LYS A 164 17.03 6.31 -11.18
N LEU A 165 15.99 6.87 -10.56
CA LEU A 165 14.95 7.64 -11.25
C LEU A 165 15.45 8.99 -11.79
N LYS A 166 16.31 9.70 -11.06
CA LYS A 166 16.89 11.00 -11.48
C LYS A 166 17.98 10.86 -12.53
N GLU A 167 18.70 9.73 -12.56
CA GLU A 167 19.58 9.34 -13.66
C GLU A 167 18.77 9.14 -14.96
N ILE A 168 17.63 8.44 -14.89
CA ILE A 168 16.69 8.28 -16.03
C ILE A 168 16.09 9.62 -16.47
N GLU A 169 15.65 10.48 -15.55
CA GLU A 169 15.13 11.82 -15.88
C GLU A 169 16.18 12.67 -16.63
N THR A 170 17.44 12.58 -16.19
CA THR A 170 18.57 13.25 -16.83
C THR A 170 18.85 12.69 -18.23
N GLU A 171 18.70 11.39 -18.44
CA GLU A 171 18.74 10.79 -19.78
C GLU A 171 17.56 11.26 -20.66
N TYR A 172 16.34 11.34 -20.13
CA TYR A 172 15.19 11.83 -20.90
C TYR A 172 15.39 13.28 -21.36
N LYS A 173 15.93 14.15 -20.49
CA LYS A 173 16.37 15.51 -20.86
C LYS A 173 17.42 15.48 -21.97
N ARG A 174 18.46 14.64 -21.84
CA ARG A 174 19.53 14.46 -22.86
C ARG A 174 18.99 13.97 -24.21
N ARG A 175 17.96 13.12 -24.19
CA ARG A 175 17.27 12.59 -25.39
C ARG A 175 16.16 13.52 -25.91
N SER A 176 15.97 14.72 -25.33
CA SER A 176 14.90 15.66 -25.66
C SER A 176 13.47 15.08 -25.56
N LEU A 177 13.27 14.10 -24.69
CA LEU A 177 11.95 13.49 -24.44
C LEU A 177 11.10 14.40 -23.53
N PRO A 178 9.80 14.61 -23.82
CA PRO A 178 8.95 15.49 -23.03
C PRO A 178 8.66 14.90 -21.64
N LEU A 179 9.02 15.65 -20.59
CA LEU A 179 8.71 15.32 -19.20
C LEU A 179 7.34 15.88 -18.80
N GLN A 180 6.61 15.13 -17.97
CA GLN A 180 5.24 15.46 -17.55
C GLN A 180 5.21 16.39 -16.32
N THR A 181 5.94 17.51 -16.34
CA THR A 181 6.07 18.42 -15.19
C THR A 181 4.71 18.97 -14.71
N ALA A 182 3.82 19.34 -15.63
CA ALA A 182 2.48 19.82 -15.30
C ALA A 182 1.59 18.76 -14.61
N PHE A 183 1.87 17.46 -14.79
CA PHE A 183 1.20 16.39 -14.05
C PHE A 183 1.77 16.28 -12.63
N LEU A 184 3.10 16.38 -12.48
CA LEU A 184 3.78 16.41 -11.18
C LEU A 184 3.30 17.59 -10.32
N GLU A 185 3.27 18.80 -10.88
CA GLU A 185 2.74 20.02 -10.23
C GLU A 185 1.28 19.89 -9.78
N GLY A 186 0.48 19.08 -10.49
CA GLY A 186 -0.90 18.76 -10.11
C GLY A 186 -1.01 17.68 -9.04
N MET A 187 -0.09 16.70 -9.03
CA MET A 187 -0.13 15.53 -8.15
C MET A 187 0.48 15.77 -6.77
N GLU A 188 1.51 16.61 -6.63
CA GLU A 188 2.11 16.89 -5.31
C GLU A 188 1.08 17.42 -4.29
N PRO A 189 0.25 18.45 -4.59
CA PRO A 189 -0.77 18.89 -3.65
C PRO A 189 -1.81 17.80 -3.36
N LEU A 190 -2.23 17.04 -4.38
CA LEU A 190 -3.24 15.98 -4.24
C LEU A 190 -2.83 14.89 -3.26
N LEU A 191 -1.55 14.48 -3.30
CA LEU A 191 -1.02 13.46 -2.40
C LEU A 191 -0.68 14.02 -1.00
N GLY A 192 -0.84 15.33 -0.79
CA GLY A 192 -0.55 16.01 0.47
C GLY A 192 0.95 16.17 0.73
N VAL A 193 1.74 16.34 -0.33
CA VAL A 193 3.19 16.47 -0.26
C VAL A 193 3.59 17.71 0.54
N GLY A 194 4.41 17.51 1.57
CA GLY A 194 5.06 18.57 2.30
C GLY A 194 6.30 19.09 1.55
N THR A 195 6.45 20.42 1.51
CA THR A 195 7.62 21.09 0.95
C THR A 195 8.11 22.15 1.93
N PRO A 196 9.39 22.17 2.33
CA PRO A 196 9.94 23.15 3.30
C PRO A 196 10.14 24.55 2.70
N ILE A 197 9.39 24.91 1.66
CA ILE A 197 9.44 26.21 0.99
C ILE A 197 8.20 27.00 1.39
N ASN A 198 8.40 28.15 2.04
CA ASN A 198 7.31 29.03 2.44
C ASN A 198 6.60 29.59 1.19
N PRO A 199 5.28 29.43 1.04
CA PRO A 199 4.58 29.79 -0.20
C PRO A 199 4.55 31.31 -0.48
N ARG A 200 4.77 32.15 0.55
CA ARG A 200 4.78 33.61 0.40
C ARG A 200 6.15 34.16 0.02
N THR A 201 7.23 33.66 0.61
CA THR A 201 8.60 34.17 0.35
C THR A 201 9.35 33.35 -0.70
N LYS A 202 8.89 32.13 -1.01
CA LYS A 202 9.58 31.13 -1.84
C LYS A 202 10.99 30.75 -1.34
N GLN A 203 11.25 30.97 -0.05
CA GLN A 203 12.50 30.63 0.62
C GLN A 203 12.32 29.37 1.46
N HIS A 204 13.43 28.68 1.75
CA HIS A 204 13.44 27.55 2.67
C HIS A 204 13.13 28.01 4.09
N ASP A 205 12.16 27.38 4.73
CA ASP A 205 11.65 27.73 6.05
C ASP A 205 12.02 26.63 7.06
N PRO A 206 12.98 26.87 7.97
CA PRO A 206 13.48 25.84 8.87
C PRO A 206 12.47 25.42 9.94
N ALA A 207 11.46 26.25 10.24
CA ALA A 207 10.37 25.88 11.14
C ALA A 207 9.44 24.87 10.45
N LEU A 208 9.04 25.17 9.20
CA LEU A 208 8.22 24.27 8.38
C LEU A 208 8.94 22.95 8.05
N ALA A 209 10.24 22.99 7.77
CA ALA A 209 11.04 21.77 7.60
C ALA A 209 10.95 20.86 8.82
N ARG A 210 11.20 21.40 10.02
CA ARG A 210 11.12 20.65 11.27
C ARG A 210 9.71 20.14 11.59
N GLU A 211 8.67 20.87 11.22
CA GLU A 211 7.28 20.40 11.33
C GLU A 211 7.02 19.17 10.44
N LEU A 212 7.52 19.20 9.19
CA LEU A 212 7.43 18.06 8.26
C LEU A 212 8.24 16.85 8.74
N ASP A 213 9.44 17.06 9.28
CA ASP A 213 10.27 15.99 9.83
C ASP A 213 9.58 15.31 11.02
N LEU A 214 9.04 16.09 11.97
CA LEU A 214 8.28 15.57 13.11
C LEU A 214 6.99 14.86 12.67
N ALA A 215 6.29 15.36 11.65
CA ALA A 215 5.12 14.72 11.08
C ALA A 215 5.46 13.39 10.37
N HIS A 216 6.66 13.29 9.75
CA HIS A 216 7.18 12.04 9.20
C HIS A 216 7.51 11.05 10.31
N GLU A 217 8.23 11.47 11.36
CA GLU A 217 8.61 10.60 12.47
C GLU A 217 7.43 10.04 13.27
N ALA A 218 6.36 10.82 13.41
CA ALA A 218 5.12 10.42 14.08
C ALA A 218 4.23 9.49 13.22
N HIS A 219 4.50 9.33 11.92
CA HIS A 219 3.66 8.53 11.03
C HIS A 219 3.98 7.02 11.17
N PRO A 220 2.96 6.13 11.27
CA PRO A 220 3.19 4.71 11.54
C PRO A 220 3.97 3.96 10.42
N SER A 221 3.98 4.47 9.19
CA SER A 221 4.83 3.90 8.12
C SER A 221 6.32 4.01 8.42
N THR A 222 6.74 5.04 9.16
CA THR A 222 8.14 5.34 9.43
C THR A 222 8.75 4.32 10.41
N ALA A 223 7.93 3.67 11.24
CA ALA A 223 8.34 2.50 12.01
C ALA A 223 8.62 1.28 11.11
N ALA A 224 7.83 1.07 10.04
CA ALA A 224 8.08 0.03 9.06
C ALA A 224 9.32 0.34 8.19
N GLU A 225 9.54 1.61 7.86
CA GLU A 225 10.71 2.08 7.10
C GLU A 225 12.03 1.89 7.88
N ARG A 226 12.05 2.14 9.19
CA ARG A 226 13.20 1.82 10.06
C ARG A 226 13.45 0.30 10.15
N LEU A 227 12.39 -0.51 10.12
CA LEU A 227 12.52 -1.98 10.11
C LEU A 227 13.01 -2.50 8.75
N GLU A 228 12.64 -1.85 7.65
CA GLU A 228 13.21 -2.08 6.32
C GLU A 228 14.69 -1.68 6.26
N GLU A 229 15.10 -0.57 6.89
CA GLU A 229 16.51 -0.19 6.97
C GLU A 229 17.34 -1.17 7.83
N GLN A 230 16.80 -1.67 8.95
CA GLN A 230 17.45 -2.72 9.73
C GLN A 230 17.63 -4.04 8.94
N ARG A 231 16.67 -4.38 8.08
CA ARG A 231 16.77 -5.52 7.17
C ARG A 231 17.83 -5.29 6.09
N PHE A 232 17.84 -4.10 5.48
CA PHE A 232 18.82 -3.69 4.48
C PHE A 232 20.25 -3.76 5.04
N ASP A 233 20.49 -3.22 6.24
CA ASP A 233 21.81 -3.27 6.90
C ASP A 233 22.22 -4.69 7.33
N ALA A 234 21.26 -5.60 7.52
CA ALA A 234 21.51 -7.03 7.71
C ALA A 234 21.73 -7.81 6.41
N GLY A 235 21.60 -7.16 5.23
CA GLY A 235 21.62 -7.79 3.91
C GLY A 235 20.33 -8.55 3.54
N ILE A 236 19.33 -8.55 4.42
CA ILE A 236 18.09 -9.32 4.27
C ILE A 236 17.12 -8.55 3.36
N GLY A 237 17.22 -8.80 2.05
CA GLY A 237 16.33 -8.22 1.04
C GLY A 237 17.02 -7.73 -0.24
N GLU A 238 18.35 -7.66 -0.28
CA GLU A 238 19.10 -7.38 -1.52
C GLU A 238 18.76 -8.43 -2.61
N GLU A 239 18.54 -9.68 -2.19
CA GLU A 239 18.12 -10.81 -3.02
C GLU A 239 16.67 -10.74 -3.56
N GLY A 240 15.90 -9.68 -3.22
CA GLY A 240 14.49 -9.52 -3.59
C GLY A 240 14.18 -8.42 -4.61
N ALA A 241 15.18 -7.68 -5.11
CA ALA A 241 14.97 -6.59 -6.06
C ALA A 241 14.42 -7.10 -7.41
N PHE A 242 13.36 -6.47 -7.92
CA PHE A 242 12.60 -6.93 -9.09
C PHE A 242 13.49 -7.09 -10.34
N GLY A 243 13.91 -8.34 -10.61
CA GLY A 243 14.74 -8.72 -11.76
C GLY A 243 16.18 -9.14 -11.43
N GLN A 244 16.65 -9.01 -10.19
CA GLN A 244 17.90 -9.64 -9.76
C GLN A 244 17.63 -11.09 -9.33
N ARG A 245 18.44 -12.03 -9.83
CA ARG A 245 18.44 -13.41 -9.33
C ARG A 245 19.21 -13.45 -8.02
N THR A 246 18.72 -14.27 -7.08
CA THR A 246 19.36 -14.59 -5.81
C THR A 246 20.85 -14.87 -6.00
N ARG A 247 21.68 -14.19 -5.20
CA ARG A 247 23.06 -14.61 -5.01
C ARG A 247 23.02 -15.82 -4.09
N GLU A 248 23.69 -16.91 -4.46
CA GLU A 248 23.53 -18.22 -3.81
C GLU A 248 23.84 -18.19 -2.30
N SER A 249 22.79 -17.99 -1.49
CA SER A 249 22.89 -17.90 -0.03
C SER A 249 23.09 -19.30 0.57
N THR A 250 24.34 -19.63 0.88
CA THR A 250 24.80 -20.99 1.24
C THR A 250 24.42 -21.44 2.66
N LYS A 251 23.24 -21.02 3.17
CA LYS A 251 22.69 -21.39 4.48
C LYS A 251 21.19 -21.67 4.40
N PRO A 252 20.72 -22.92 4.58
CA PRO A 252 19.29 -23.25 4.63
C PRO A 252 18.68 -22.81 5.98
N SER A 253 18.47 -21.50 6.15
CA SER A 253 18.12 -20.87 7.43
C SER A 253 16.77 -20.14 7.40
N ILE A 254 15.69 -20.93 7.25
CA ILE A 254 14.36 -20.68 7.84
C ILE A 254 13.54 -19.48 7.31
N GLU A 255 14.11 -18.47 6.67
CA GLU A 255 13.34 -17.47 5.89
C GLU A 255 13.05 -17.98 4.47
N ARG A 256 12.33 -19.11 4.40
CA ARG A 256 11.80 -19.63 3.14
C ARG A 256 10.66 -18.73 2.69
N THR A 257 10.82 -18.06 1.55
CA THR A 257 9.86 -17.06 1.05
C THR A 257 8.46 -17.69 0.92
N VAL A 258 7.43 -17.03 1.47
CA VAL A 258 6.02 -17.49 1.46
C VAL A 258 5.43 -17.63 0.03
N TRP A 259 6.20 -17.26 -0.99
CA TRP A 259 5.89 -17.35 -2.41
C TRP A 259 6.77 -18.33 -3.20
N GLU A 260 7.59 -19.16 -2.53
CA GLU A 260 8.05 -20.41 -3.15
C GLU A 260 6.83 -21.31 -3.39
N PHE A 261 6.43 -21.47 -4.65
CA PHE A 261 5.56 -22.56 -5.06
C PHE A 261 6.31 -23.88 -4.79
N MET A 262 5.96 -24.55 -3.69
CA MET A 262 6.33 -25.95 -3.51
C MET A 262 5.59 -26.79 -4.53
N ASP A 263 6.30 -27.63 -5.27
CA ASP A 263 5.67 -28.64 -6.13
C ASP A 263 4.70 -29.50 -5.30
N GLU A 264 3.50 -29.74 -5.82
CA GLU A 264 2.39 -30.32 -5.05
C GLU A 264 2.74 -31.68 -4.41
N GLU A 265 3.59 -32.46 -5.09
CA GLU A 265 4.15 -33.73 -4.62
C GLU A 265 4.95 -33.58 -3.31
N SER A 266 5.75 -32.51 -3.18
CA SER A 266 6.50 -32.22 -1.95
C SER A 266 5.56 -31.84 -0.79
N ALA A 267 4.49 -31.07 -1.07
CA ALA A 267 3.50 -30.69 -0.08
C ALA A 267 2.62 -31.88 0.38
N LEU A 268 2.41 -32.87 -0.50
CA LEU A 268 1.75 -34.14 -0.16
C LEU A 268 2.64 -35.01 0.74
N LEU A 269 3.92 -35.19 0.37
CA LEU A 269 4.89 -35.94 1.18
C LEU A 269 5.04 -35.36 2.60
N GLU A 270 5.04 -34.04 2.76
CA GLU A 270 5.07 -33.45 4.10
C GLU A 270 3.80 -33.77 4.90
N LYS A 271 2.60 -33.63 4.29
CA LYS A 271 1.33 -34.02 4.93
C LYS A 271 1.31 -35.50 5.35
N GLU A 272 1.84 -36.40 4.52
CA GLU A 272 1.92 -37.82 4.87
C GLU A 272 2.85 -38.07 6.06
N THR A 273 4.06 -37.49 6.07
CA THR A 273 4.99 -37.69 7.20
C THR A 273 4.48 -37.05 8.50
N GLN A 274 3.76 -35.92 8.44
CA GLN A 274 3.05 -35.36 9.60
C GLN A 274 1.90 -36.28 10.05
N GLY A 275 1.15 -36.88 9.13
CA GLY A 275 0.11 -37.88 9.40
C GLY A 275 0.65 -39.16 10.04
N GLN A 276 1.82 -39.64 9.61
CA GLN A 276 2.51 -40.78 10.22
C GLN A 276 2.97 -40.47 11.64
N LYS A 277 3.68 -39.34 11.85
CA LYS A 277 4.16 -38.89 13.17
C LYS A 277 3.02 -38.69 14.18
N THR A 278 1.86 -38.18 13.75
CA THR A 278 0.69 -38.02 14.63
C THR A 278 -0.01 -39.33 14.97
N ARG A 279 -0.06 -40.29 14.02
CA ARG A 279 -0.51 -41.68 14.30
C ARG A 279 0.43 -42.38 15.29
N GLU A 280 1.73 -42.32 15.07
CA GLU A 280 2.74 -42.91 15.95
C GLU A 280 2.67 -42.32 17.37
N LYS A 281 2.56 -40.99 17.49
CA LYS A 281 2.40 -40.31 18.79
C LYS A 281 1.11 -40.69 19.51
N ARG A 282 0.02 -40.94 18.78
CA ARG A 282 -1.24 -41.51 19.34
C ARG A 282 -1.07 -42.96 19.78
N GLN A 283 -0.32 -43.77 19.03
CA GLN A 283 -0.08 -45.17 19.37
C GLN A 283 0.83 -45.31 20.60
N ARG A 284 1.97 -44.61 20.64
CA ARG A 284 2.84 -44.49 21.83
C ARG A 284 2.10 -43.97 23.06
N ARG A 285 1.06 -43.13 22.88
CA ARG A 285 0.18 -42.70 23.99
C ARG A 285 -0.67 -43.86 24.50
N LYS A 286 -1.37 -44.58 23.61
CA LYS A 286 -2.17 -45.78 23.98
C LYS A 286 -1.31 -46.85 24.65
N GLU A 287 -0.10 -47.09 24.18
CA GLU A 287 0.85 -48.06 24.75
C GLU A 287 1.34 -47.67 26.16
N ARG A 288 1.34 -46.37 26.49
CA ARG A 288 1.61 -45.89 27.85
C ARG A 288 0.36 -45.94 28.74
N GLU A 289 -0.82 -45.67 28.18
CA GLU A 289 -2.10 -45.79 28.89
C GLU A 289 -2.49 -47.25 29.17
N ALA A 290 -2.02 -48.20 28.36
CA ALA A 290 -2.23 -49.65 28.55
C ALA A 290 -1.11 -50.35 29.36
N ARG A 291 -0.18 -49.58 29.95
CA ARG A 291 0.94 -50.08 30.78
C ARG A 291 0.98 -49.40 32.16
N ALA A 292 -0.15 -48.81 32.55
CA ALA A 292 -0.42 -48.22 33.87
C ALA A 292 -1.61 -48.95 34.51
#